data_AF-A0A370X3B2-F1
#
_entry.id   AF-A0A370X3B2-F1
#
_cell.length_a   1.000
_cell.length_b   1.000
_cell.length_c   1.000
_cell.angle_alpha   90.00
_cell.angle_beta   90.00
_cell.angle_gamma   90.00
#
_symmetry.space_group_name_H-M   'P 1'
#
loop_
_entity.id
_entity.type
_entity.pdbx_description
1 polymer ?
#
loop_
_entity_poly.entity_id
_entity_poly.type
_entity_poly.pdbx_seq_one_letter_code
_entity_poly.pdbx_strand_id
1 'polypeptide(L)'
;MRFAQFLLAPWWASPRSACRYALALMVAAIGFGAWITSIGTGQEHWASFVFCYGVTLTVVWAFVVARMLLLARDGNRLLMPAVERSVISSFIFYGLMCLLPALVLATIVQAPLVITAIWLVLFMLGGLALALLPGHVMALIGFMPLAWAAVARFMNTHDMSYANVSGLSALASIALLLLCVARWRLVLRNESASTWSGRDALVLQYQRRDGGLHSWSGEDTTSKLKRAPSWLVGDTSLRGIGPQSISRSLRVALGGVYLPRTLSGHLRRWGPTVFLMALVMLTSQLDLSALLSPPNIALTICYLAIISTMVATFTAVKVLGQRWRKPNAELALLALLPGLGTPEIARWHVLRVSLQGPLAVQAMALFSVWLTAMFTPVPEMTLAMISAVIPACAIIMIGYVLAILGGRTPSDWAMVILMLVFIVLANACVVPLAFFHLDGSVSTVYLAVPLSGWALLGLVALWIGLRGMFGYLRRPHIFLIENTLQNRQP
;
A
#
# COMPACT_ATOMS: atom_id res chain seq x y z
N MET A 1 -1.47 21.51 -31.64
CA MET A 1 -1.62 20.14 -31.07
C MET A 1 -3.10 19.88 -30.84
N ARG A 2 -3.60 18.67 -31.13
CA ARG A 2 -5.05 18.37 -31.06
C ARG A 2 -5.44 18.04 -29.61
N PHE A 3 -6.52 18.64 -29.09
CA PHE A 3 -7.04 18.42 -27.73
C PHE A 3 -7.14 16.94 -27.32
N ALA A 4 -7.48 16.08 -28.28
CA ALA A 4 -7.51 14.62 -28.11
C ALA A 4 -6.17 14.00 -27.64
N GLN A 5 -5.03 14.60 -27.98
CA GLN A 5 -3.71 14.10 -27.56
C GLN A 5 -3.47 14.31 -26.06
N PHE A 6 -4.01 15.39 -25.47
CA PHE A 6 -3.92 15.61 -24.02
C PHE A 6 -4.79 14.61 -23.25
N LEU A 7 -6.00 14.35 -23.74
CA LEU A 7 -6.95 13.39 -23.14
C LEU A 7 -6.50 11.94 -23.20
N LEU A 8 -5.63 11.58 -24.16
CA LEU A 8 -5.19 10.20 -24.35
C LEU A 8 -3.79 9.94 -23.79
N ALA A 9 -3.05 10.97 -23.39
CA ALA A 9 -1.67 10.83 -22.90
C ALA A 9 -1.51 9.79 -21.75
N PRO A 10 -2.33 9.77 -20.68
CA PRO A 10 -2.19 8.74 -19.64
C PRO A 10 -2.66 7.37 -20.09
N TRP A 11 -3.63 7.32 -21.01
CA TRP A 11 -4.15 6.09 -21.60
C TRP A 11 -3.14 5.42 -22.54
N TRP A 12 -2.22 6.19 -23.10
CA TRP A 12 -1.07 5.69 -23.86
C TRP A 12 0.11 5.34 -22.94
N ALA A 13 0.34 6.11 -21.88
CA ALA A 13 1.44 5.90 -20.93
C ALA A 13 1.22 4.69 -20.00
N SER A 14 -0.04 4.35 -19.72
CA SER A 14 -0.43 3.34 -18.73
C SER A 14 -1.17 2.16 -19.37
N PRO A 15 -1.05 0.95 -18.82
CA PRO A 15 -1.82 -0.19 -19.31
C PRO A 15 -3.31 0.08 -19.14
N ARG A 16 -4.13 -0.32 -20.11
CA ARG A 16 -5.58 -0.01 -20.14
C ARG A 16 -6.32 -0.43 -18.86
N SER A 17 -5.88 -1.50 -18.21
CA SER A 17 -6.40 -1.92 -16.91
C SER A 17 -6.19 -0.85 -15.84
N ALA A 18 -5.00 -0.23 -15.78
CA ALA A 18 -4.68 0.86 -14.84
C ALA A 18 -5.70 1.98 -14.89
N CYS A 19 -5.94 2.47 -16.11
CA CYS A 19 -6.81 3.61 -16.34
C CYS A 19 -8.26 3.26 -15.99
N ARG A 20 -8.73 2.06 -16.37
CA ARG A 20 -10.07 1.58 -16.00
C ARG A 20 -10.26 1.51 -14.49
N TYR A 21 -9.27 0.98 -13.77
CA TYR A 21 -9.35 0.84 -12.32
C TYR A 21 -9.20 2.17 -11.59
N ALA A 22 -8.33 3.07 -12.05
CA ALA A 22 -8.22 4.42 -11.51
C ALA A 22 -9.52 5.21 -11.70
N LEU A 23 -10.16 5.08 -12.87
CA LEU A 23 -11.46 5.69 -13.13
C LEU A 23 -12.56 5.09 -12.24
N ALA A 24 -12.60 3.77 -12.10
CA ALA A 24 -13.54 3.10 -11.19
C ALA A 24 -13.35 3.55 -9.74
N LEU A 25 -12.11 3.70 -9.28
CA LEU A 25 -11.77 4.21 -7.96
C LEU A 25 -12.21 5.65 -7.76
N MET A 26 -11.97 6.54 -8.74
CA MET A 26 -12.42 7.93 -8.69
C MET A 26 -13.95 8.02 -8.60
N VAL A 27 -14.66 7.26 -9.43
CA VAL A 27 -16.14 7.21 -9.40
C VAL A 27 -16.63 6.68 -8.05
N ALA A 28 -16.03 5.62 -7.53
CA ALA A 28 -16.38 5.07 -6.23
C ALA A 28 -16.12 6.07 -5.09
N ALA A 29 -15.00 6.81 -5.13
CA ALA A 29 -14.66 7.82 -4.13
C ALA A 29 -15.62 9.01 -4.16
N ILE A 30 -16.03 9.45 -5.36
CA ILE A 30 -17.05 10.49 -5.54
C ILE A 30 -18.40 10.00 -4.99
N GLY A 31 -18.82 8.78 -5.33
CA GLY A 31 -20.07 8.20 -4.85
C GLY A 31 -20.10 8.02 -3.33
N PHE A 32 -19.00 7.52 -2.75
CA PHE A 32 -18.85 7.38 -1.31
C PHE A 32 -18.82 8.73 -0.60
N GLY A 33 -18.17 9.72 -1.21
CA GLY A 33 -18.20 11.12 -0.77
C GLY A 33 -19.61 11.69 -0.70
N ALA A 34 -20.36 11.58 -1.79
CA ALA A 34 -21.75 12.02 -1.88
C ALA A 34 -22.63 11.32 -0.82
N TRP A 35 -22.38 10.03 -0.59
CA TRP A 35 -23.08 9.25 0.43
C TRP A 35 -22.79 9.74 1.85
N ILE A 36 -21.52 9.96 2.22
CA ILE A 36 -21.15 10.55 3.53
C ILE A 36 -21.84 11.89 3.74
N THR A 37 -21.83 12.75 2.72
CA THR A 37 -22.45 14.07 2.78
C THR A 37 -23.98 14.01 2.83
N SER A 38 -24.60 12.92 2.36
CA SER A 38 -26.05 12.73 2.42
C SER A 38 -26.57 12.29 3.79
N ILE A 39 -25.71 11.64 4.59
CA ILE A 39 -26.06 11.13 5.92
C ILE A 39 -25.74 12.17 7.00
N GLY A 40 -24.71 12.98 6.79
CA GLY A 40 -24.29 14.02 7.71
C GLY A 40 -24.99 15.34 7.47
N THR A 41 -25.71 15.85 8.48
CA THR A 41 -26.35 17.18 8.43
C THR A 41 -25.44 18.32 8.91
N GLY A 42 -24.17 18.03 9.29
CA GLY A 42 -23.23 19.00 9.87
C GLY A 42 -22.15 19.51 8.90
N GLN A 43 -21.66 20.73 9.17
CA GLN A 43 -20.52 21.37 8.48
C GLN A 43 -19.18 20.63 8.65
N GLU A 44 -19.10 19.53 9.39
CA GLU A 44 -17.84 18.84 9.71
C GLU A 44 -17.52 17.68 8.75
N HIS A 45 -18.47 17.24 7.92
CA HIS A 45 -18.30 16.04 7.09
C HIS A 45 -17.52 16.25 5.79
N TRP A 46 -17.28 17.49 5.38
CA TRP A 46 -16.51 17.78 4.16
C TRP A 46 -15.06 17.32 4.28
N ALA A 47 -14.47 17.35 5.48
CA ALA A 47 -13.08 16.92 5.70
C ALA A 47 -12.91 15.42 5.40
N SER A 48 -13.87 14.60 5.82
CA SER A 48 -13.92 13.16 5.52
C SER A 48 -14.03 12.90 4.01
N PHE A 49 -14.87 13.67 3.31
CA PHE A 49 -14.97 13.61 1.85
C PHE A 49 -13.63 13.95 1.17
N VAL A 50 -13.05 15.10 1.53
CA VAL A 50 -11.77 15.57 0.97
C VAL A 50 -10.66 14.56 1.22
N PHE A 51 -10.65 13.93 2.40
CA PHE A 51 -9.70 12.87 2.72
C PHE A 51 -9.90 11.62 1.84
N CYS A 52 -11.11 11.08 1.76
CA CYS A 52 -11.39 9.88 0.95
C CYS A 52 -11.09 10.10 -0.55
N TYR A 53 -11.51 11.25 -1.08
CA TYR A 53 -11.23 11.62 -2.46
C TYR A 53 -9.73 11.90 -2.67
N GLY A 54 -9.10 12.61 -1.73
CA GLY A 54 -7.66 12.90 -1.75
C GLY A 54 -6.78 11.65 -1.74
N VAL A 55 -7.08 10.65 -0.91
CA VAL A 55 -6.35 9.36 -0.92
C VAL A 55 -6.48 8.68 -2.28
N THR A 56 -7.67 8.76 -2.90
CA THR A 56 -7.88 8.22 -4.25
C THR A 56 -7.05 8.97 -5.29
N LEU A 57 -7.03 10.31 -5.24
CA LEU A 57 -6.17 11.13 -6.09
C LEU A 57 -4.70 10.78 -5.93
N THR A 58 -4.24 10.58 -4.69
CA THR A 58 -2.87 10.18 -4.37
C THR A 58 -2.48 8.92 -5.16
N VAL A 59 -3.35 7.91 -5.22
CA VAL A 59 -3.06 6.68 -5.98
C VAL A 59 -3.08 6.92 -7.48
N VAL A 60 -4.06 7.64 -8.00
CA VAL A 60 -4.12 7.92 -9.44
C VAL A 60 -2.86 8.67 -9.89
N TRP A 61 -2.44 9.67 -9.11
CA TRP A 61 -1.23 10.43 -9.38
C TRP A 61 0.02 9.59 -9.25
N ALA A 62 0.10 8.72 -8.24
CA ALA A 62 1.24 7.85 -8.01
C ALA A 62 1.46 6.78 -9.09
N PHE A 63 0.39 6.14 -9.57
CA PHE A 63 0.51 4.93 -10.38
C PHE A 63 0.11 5.09 -11.85
N VAL A 64 -0.75 6.07 -12.16
CA VAL A 64 -1.22 6.32 -13.53
C VAL A 64 -0.56 7.56 -14.10
N VAL A 65 -0.74 8.72 -13.46
CA VAL A 65 -0.22 10.00 -14.00
C VAL A 65 1.30 10.02 -13.96
N ALA A 66 1.92 9.51 -12.90
CA ALA A 66 3.38 9.46 -12.80
C ALA A 66 4.06 8.64 -13.91
N ARG A 67 3.35 7.74 -14.62
CA ARG A 67 3.92 7.02 -15.78
C ARG A 67 4.18 7.93 -16.97
N MET A 68 3.52 9.08 -17.07
CA MET A 68 3.86 10.07 -18.10
C MET A 68 5.30 10.57 -17.97
N LEU A 69 5.90 10.52 -16.77
CA LEU A 69 7.33 10.81 -16.58
C LEU A 69 8.22 9.86 -17.39
N LEU A 70 7.80 8.61 -17.55
CA LEU A 70 8.53 7.63 -18.36
C LEU A 70 8.51 8.04 -19.84
N LEU A 71 7.36 8.49 -20.33
CA LEU A 71 7.26 9.06 -21.68
C LEU A 71 8.11 10.32 -21.84
N ALA A 72 8.14 11.21 -20.85
CA ALA A 72 9.00 12.39 -20.88
C ALA A 72 10.49 12.02 -20.88
N ARG A 73 10.88 11.00 -20.12
CA ARG A 73 12.25 10.48 -20.09
C ARG A 73 12.66 9.87 -21.42
N ASP A 74 11.81 9.01 -21.97
CA ASP A 74 12.07 8.37 -23.26
C ASP A 74 12.07 9.41 -24.39
N GLY A 75 11.20 10.42 -24.32
CA GLY A 75 11.20 11.57 -25.22
C GLY A 75 12.49 12.40 -25.13
N ASN A 76 13.02 12.64 -23.93
CA ASN A 76 14.30 13.34 -23.74
C ASN A 76 15.48 12.53 -24.32
N ARG A 77 15.48 11.20 -24.12
CA ARG A 77 16.50 10.29 -24.70
C ARG A 77 16.47 10.26 -26.23
N LEU A 78 15.29 10.42 -26.82
CA LEU A 78 15.10 10.52 -28.27
C LEU A 78 15.23 11.97 -28.79
N LEU A 79 15.59 12.93 -27.92
CA LEU A 79 15.73 14.36 -28.24
C LEU A 79 14.46 14.96 -28.87
N MET A 80 13.28 14.55 -28.37
CA MET A 80 11.96 15.00 -28.83
C MET A 80 11.31 15.99 -27.82
N PRO A 81 11.67 17.29 -27.84
CA PRO A 81 11.17 18.26 -26.86
C PRO A 81 9.65 18.49 -26.92
N ALA A 82 9.01 18.16 -28.05
CA ALA A 82 7.56 18.23 -28.20
C ALA A 82 6.83 17.24 -27.26
N VAL A 83 7.43 16.07 -27.00
CA VAL A 83 6.85 15.04 -26.11
C VAL A 83 6.88 15.54 -24.67
N GLU A 84 7.99 16.13 -24.23
CA GLU A 84 8.12 16.69 -22.87
C GLU A 84 7.10 17.82 -22.63
N ARG A 85 6.98 18.77 -23.56
CA ARG A 85 5.98 19.86 -23.47
C ARG A 85 4.55 19.32 -23.42
N SER A 86 4.26 18.27 -24.18
CA SER A 86 2.95 17.60 -24.17
C SER A 86 2.67 16.90 -22.84
N VAL A 87 3.68 16.27 -22.23
CA VAL A 87 3.56 15.64 -20.91
C VAL A 87 3.28 16.67 -19.83
N ILE A 88 4.04 17.77 -19.79
CA ILE A 88 3.84 18.86 -18.80
C ILE A 88 2.42 19.45 -18.93
N SER A 89 1.99 19.73 -20.16
CA SER A 89 0.64 20.24 -20.41
C SER A 89 -0.44 19.26 -19.99
N SER A 90 -0.21 17.95 -20.20
CA SER A 90 -1.12 16.89 -19.74
C SER A 90 -1.19 16.83 -18.20
N PHE A 91 -0.07 16.96 -17.50
CA PHE A 91 -0.06 17.03 -16.03
C PHE A 91 -0.93 18.17 -15.49
N ILE A 92 -0.79 19.36 -16.06
CA ILE A 92 -1.58 20.54 -15.66
C ILE A 92 -3.07 20.30 -15.96
N PHE A 93 -3.39 19.80 -17.16
CA PHE A 93 -4.77 19.50 -17.56
C PHE A 93 -5.43 18.47 -16.64
N TYR A 94 -4.75 17.35 -16.35
CA TYR A 94 -5.28 16.33 -15.43
C TYR A 94 -5.37 16.82 -13.99
N GLY A 95 -4.45 17.69 -13.54
CA GLY A 95 -4.57 18.36 -12.24
C GLY A 95 -5.86 19.16 -12.12
N LEU A 96 -6.15 20.00 -13.12
CA LEU A 96 -7.37 20.79 -13.15
C LEU A 96 -8.62 19.91 -13.24
N MET A 97 -8.61 18.88 -14.09
CA MET A 97 -9.74 17.94 -14.23
C MET A 97 -10.00 17.12 -12.96
N CYS A 98 -8.96 16.75 -12.20
CA CYS A 98 -9.12 16.02 -10.94
C CYS A 98 -9.69 16.89 -9.81
N LEU A 99 -9.44 18.20 -9.83
CA LEU A 99 -9.95 19.13 -8.83
C LEU A 99 -11.44 19.47 -9.04
N LEU A 100 -11.87 19.55 -10.30
CA LEU A 100 -13.20 20.06 -10.68
C LEU A 100 -14.36 19.32 -10.00
N PRO A 101 -14.45 17.97 -10.00
CA PRO A 101 -15.55 17.25 -9.36
C PRO A 101 -15.64 17.50 -7.85
N ALA A 102 -14.49 17.58 -7.18
CA ALA A 102 -14.44 17.79 -5.75
C ALA A 102 -14.74 19.23 -5.35
N LEU A 103 -14.38 20.21 -6.19
CA LEU A 103 -14.77 21.61 -5.96
C LEU A 103 -16.28 21.81 -6.17
N VAL A 104 -16.88 21.15 -7.17
CA VAL A 104 -18.34 21.17 -7.36
C VAL A 104 -19.03 20.56 -6.14
N LEU A 105 -18.60 19.39 -5.67
CA LEU A 105 -19.16 18.79 -4.45
C LEU A 105 -18.92 19.65 -3.20
N ALA A 106 -17.77 20.29 -3.09
CA ALA A 106 -17.47 21.23 -2.01
C ALA A 106 -18.43 22.44 -2.01
N THR A 107 -18.81 22.97 -3.19
CA THR A 107 -19.82 24.05 -3.27
C THR A 107 -21.20 23.59 -2.78
N ILE A 108 -21.60 22.36 -3.10
CA ILE A 108 -22.91 21.80 -2.70
C ILE A 108 -22.95 21.59 -1.17
N VAL A 109 -21.84 21.16 -0.58
CA VAL A 109 -21.70 20.88 0.85
C VAL A 109 -21.34 22.15 1.65
N GLN A 110 -21.26 23.31 1.00
CA GLN A 110 -20.83 24.59 1.59
C GLN A 110 -19.45 24.51 2.28
N ALA A 111 -18.58 23.64 1.78
CA ALA A 111 -17.22 23.48 2.28
C ALA A 111 -16.32 24.66 1.85
N PRO A 112 -15.31 25.03 2.66
CA PRO A 112 -14.37 26.07 2.29
C PRO A 112 -13.56 25.67 1.06
N LEU A 113 -13.86 26.29 -0.09
CA LEU A 113 -13.33 25.91 -1.40
C LEU A 113 -11.80 26.00 -1.47
N VAL A 114 -11.23 27.06 -0.90
CA VAL A 114 -9.77 27.29 -0.91
C VAL A 114 -9.05 26.19 -0.13
N ILE A 115 -9.54 25.83 1.04
CA ILE A 115 -8.94 24.80 1.91
C ILE A 115 -9.06 23.43 1.25
N THR A 116 -10.23 23.14 0.69
CA THR A 116 -10.46 21.91 -0.07
C THR A 116 -9.49 21.80 -1.25
N ALA A 117 -9.32 22.87 -2.03
CA ALA A 117 -8.39 22.89 -3.15
C ALA A 117 -6.94 22.62 -2.70
N ILE A 118 -6.49 23.30 -1.64
CA ILE A 118 -5.14 23.14 -1.09
C ILE A 118 -4.90 21.69 -0.65
N TRP A 119 -5.85 21.09 0.06
CA TRP A 119 -5.74 19.71 0.53
C TRP A 119 -5.67 18.71 -0.63
N LEU A 120 -6.52 18.88 -1.64
CA LEU A 120 -6.49 18.00 -2.81
C LEU A 120 -5.19 18.15 -3.61
N VAL A 121 -4.66 19.37 -3.74
CA VAL A 121 -3.34 19.61 -4.33
C VAL A 121 -2.26 18.91 -3.52
N LEU A 122 -2.32 18.98 -2.19
CA LEU A 122 -1.37 18.29 -1.31
C LEU A 122 -1.42 16.77 -1.53
N PHE A 123 -2.61 16.18 -1.67
CA PHE A 123 -2.75 14.75 -1.98
C PHE A 123 -2.22 14.37 -3.37
N MET A 124 -2.52 15.17 -4.41
CA MET A 124 -1.97 14.95 -5.75
C MET A 124 -0.44 15.02 -5.78
N LEU A 125 0.13 16.03 -5.12
CA LEU A 125 1.58 16.19 -5.00
C LEU A 125 2.19 15.10 -4.12
N GLY A 126 1.50 14.67 -3.06
CA GLY A 126 1.89 13.54 -2.23
C GLY A 126 1.97 12.24 -3.04
N GLY A 127 0.99 12.00 -3.92
CA GLY A 127 0.99 10.88 -4.86
C GLY A 127 2.14 10.94 -5.86
N LEU A 128 2.41 12.12 -6.42
CA LEU A 128 3.53 12.32 -7.33
C LEU A 128 4.89 12.16 -6.62
N ALA A 129 5.02 12.71 -5.42
CA ALA A 129 6.20 12.56 -4.57
C ALA A 129 6.43 11.09 -4.22
N LEU A 130 5.37 10.36 -3.88
CA LEU A 130 5.40 8.91 -3.64
C LEU A 130 5.92 8.15 -4.86
N ALA A 131 5.66 8.62 -6.08
CA ALA A 131 6.16 8.01 -7.31
C ALA A 131 7.63 8.40 -7.61
N LEU A 132 8.03 9.62 -7.27
CA LEU A 132 9.34 10.20 -7.54
C LEU A 132 10.40 9.88 -6.49
N LEU A 133 9.99 9.65 -5.25
CA LEU A 133 10.88 9.37 -4.12
C LEU A 133 11.25 7.88 -4.06
N PRO A 134 12.34 7.53 -3.37
CA PRO A 134 12.72 6.15 -3.18
C PRO A 134 11.74 5.41 -2.27
N GLY A 135 11.60 4.09 -2.47
CA GLY A 135 10.63 3.26 -1.75
C GLY A 135 10.73 3.26 -0.23
N HIS A 136 11.89 3.58 0.35
CA HIS A 136 12.03 3.70 1.81
C HIS A 136 11.25 4.90 2.38
N VAL A 137 11.06 5.95 1.58
CA VAL A 137 10.31 7.15 1.96
C VAL A 137 8.80 6.88 1.97
N MET A 138 8.31 5.87 1.24
CA MET A 138 6.89 5.48 1.30
C MET A 138 6.43 5.03 2.67
N ALA A 139 7.31 4.40 3.45
CA ALA A 139 6.98 4.02 4.83
C ALA A 139 6.53 5.27 5.60
N LEU A 140 7.20 6.41 5.42
CA LEU A 140 6.86 7.69 6.04
C LEU A 140 5.51 8.25 5.59
N ILE A 141 5.09 7.97 4.35
CA ILE A 141 3.78 8.41 3.84
C ILE A 141 2.64 7.69 4.56
N GLY A 142 2.81 6.41 4.90
CA GLY A 142 1.88 5.69 5.76
C GLY A 142 1.71 6.38 7.13
N PHE A 143 2.74 7.04 7.64
CA PHE A 143 2.73 7.76 8.92
C PHE A 143 2.36 9.24 8.80
N MET A 144 1.99 9.74 7.62
CA MET A 144 1.63 11.15 7.44
C MET A 144 0.49 11.63 8.35
N PRO A 145 -0.58 10.85 8.62
CA PRO A 145 -1.61 11.29 9.56
C PRO A 145 -1.06 11.57 10.96
N LEU A 146 -0.08 10.78 11.40
CA LEU A 146 0.57 10.95 12.70
C LEU A 146 1.54 12.14 12.70
N ALA A 147 2.31 12.32 11.62
CA ALA A 147 3.16 13.49 11.42
C ALA A 147 2.34 14.78 11.29
N TRP A 148 1.14 14.70 10.74
CA TRP A 148 0.21 15.83 10.69
C TRP A 148 -0.31 16.18 12.08
N ALA A 149 -0.74 15.18 12.86
CA ALA A 149 -1.12 15.38 14.25
C ALA A 149 0.02 15.97 15.10
N ALA A 150 1.27 15.57 14.83
CA ALA A 150 2.48 16.14 15.43
C ALA A 150 2.61 17.64 15.19
N VAL A 151 2.54 18.04 13.91
CA VAL A 151 2.71 19.42 13.46
C VAL A 151 1.59 20.30 13.99
N ALA A 152 0.35 19.78 13.98
CA ALA A 152 -0.80 20.47 14.55
C ALA A 152 -0.62 20.79 16.05
N ARG A 153 -0.03 19.87 16.82
CA ARG A 153 0.27 20.09 18.23
C ARG A 153 1.43 21.06 18.44
N PHE A 154 2.48 20.99 17.62
CA PHE A 154 3.65 21.89 17.70
C PHE A 154 3.31 23.36 17.50
N MET A 155 2.33 23.63 16.64
CA MET A 155 1.92 25.00 16.40
C MET A 155 0.97 25.56 17.47
N ASN A 156 0.73 24.86 18.58
CA ASN A 156 -0.21 25.25 19.64
C ASN A 156 -1.60 25.65 19.11
N THR A 157 -2.01 25.10 17.96
CA THR A 157 -3.33 25.35 17.38
C THR A 157 -4.33 24.40 18.04
N HIS A 158 -4.60 24.59 19.33
CA HIS A 158 -5.80 24.02 19.96
C HIS A 158 -7.06 24.64 19.35
N ASP A 159 -6.98 25.91 18.91
CA ASP A 159 -7.94 26.52 18.01
C ASP A 159 -7.49 26.36 16.56
N MET A 160 -8.00 25.33 15.89
CA MET A 160 -7.90 25.21 14.43
C MET A 160 -8.82 26.25 13.76
N SER A 161 -8.49 27.53 13.89
CA SER A 161 -9.02 28.51 12.95
C SER A 161 -8.59 28.09 11.55
N TYR A 162 -9.57 27.91 10.66
CA TYR A 162 -9.42 27.50 9.27
C TYR A 162 -8.27 28.24 8.53
N ALA A 163 -7.96 29.47 8.95
CA ALA A 163 -6.88 30.30 8.42
C ALA A 163 -5.47 29.70 8.63
N ASN A 164 -5.13 29.25 9.83
CA ASN A 164 -3.76 28.79 10.15
C ASN A 164 -3.44 27.45 9.46
N VAL A 165 -4.43 26.55 9.42
CA VAL A 165 -4.32 25.26 8.74
C VAL A 165 -4.16 25.44 7.22
N SER A 166 -4.84 26.42 6.64
CA SER A 166 -4.73 26.74 5.21
C SER A 166 -3.34 27.26 4.84
N GLY A 167 -2.73 28.11 5.68
CA GLY A 167 -1.39 28.64 5.45
C GLY A 167 -0.30 27.56 5.48
N LEU A 168 -0.34 26.67 6.48
CA LEU A 168 0.66 25.60 6.57
C LEU A 168 0.48 24.54 5.48
N SER A 169 -0.75 24.17 5.14
CA SER A 169 -1.01 23.23 4.04
C SER A 169 -0.65 23.82 2.67
N ALA A 170 -0.78 25.14 2.47
CA ALA A 170 -0.27 25.83 1.28
C ALA A 170 1.26 25.80 1.22
N LEU A 171 1.94 26.11 2.33
CA LEU A 171 3.41 26.07 2.41
C LEU A 171 3.95 24.64 2.19
N ALA A 172 3.30 23.64 2.79
CA ALA A 172 3.61 22.23 2.58
C ALA A 172 3.42 21.84 1.10
N SER A 173 2.34 22.29 0.47
CA SER A 173 2.08 22.08 -0.97
C SER A 173 3.18 22.68 -1.84
N ILE A 174 3.63 23.90 -1.54
CA ILE A 174 4.73 24.55 -2.27
C ILE A 174 6.05 23.77 -2.10
N ALA A 175 6.39 23.38 -0.86
CA ALA A 175 7.59 22.60 -0.59
C ALA A 175 7.57 21.23 -1.30
N LEU A 176 6.42 20.55 -1.29
CA LEU A 176 6.21 19.28 -2.01
C LEU A 176 6.31 19.45 -3.52
N LEU A 177 5.77 20.54 -4.07
CA LEU A 177 5.89 20.85 -5.49
C LEU A 177 7.36 21.06 -5.88
N LEU A 178 8.11 21.87 -5.11
CA LEU A 178 9.54 22.10 -5.36
C LEU A 178 10.33 20.80 -5.28
N LEU A 179 10.04 19.94 -4.29
CA LEU A 179 10.65 18.62 -4.17
C LEU A 179 10.33 17.73 -5.39
N CYS A 180 9.07 17.71 -5.84
CA CYS A 180 8.65 16.95 -7.02
C CYS A 180 9.36 17.45 -8.27
N VAL A 181 9.41 18.78 -8.49
CA VAL A 181 10.09 19.38 -9.66
C VAL A 181 11.60 19.10 -9.63
N ALA A 182 12.24 19.22 -8.46
CA ALA A 182 13.66 18.92 -8.30
C ALA A 182 13.93 17.44 -8.62
N ARG A 183 13.14 16.51 -8.07
CA ARG A 183 13.26 15.08 -8.33
C ARG A 183 12.94 14.71 -9.77
N TRP A 184 11.93 15.34 -10.36
CA TRP A 184 11.59 15.20 -11.78
C TRP A 184 12.80 15.52 -12.67
N ARG A 185 13.42 16.69 -12.45
CA ARG A 185 14.62 17.10 -13.19
C ARG A 185 15.79 16.14 -12.99
N LEU A 186 16.00 15.66 -11.76
CA LEU A 186 17.05 14.66 -11.48
C LEU A 186 16.80 13.34 -12.21
N VAL A 187 15.55 12.87 -12.26
CA VAL A 187 15.18 11.63 -12.97
C VAL A 187 15.35 11.78 -14.49
N LEU A 188 15.05 12.95 -15.04
CA LEU A 188 15.24 13.23 -16.47
C LEU A 188 16.72 13.37 -16.85
N ARG A 189 17.57 13.90 -15.97
CA ARG A 189 19.02 14.10 -16.20
C ARG A 189 19.87 12.85 -15.97
N ASN A 190 19.44 11.94 -15.09
CA ASN A 190 20.22 10.74 -14.80
C ASN A 190 20.06 9.70 -15.92
N GLU A 191 21.04 9.70 -16.83
CA GLU A 191 21.18 8.69 -17.90
C GLU A 191 21.56 7.32 -17.34
N SER A 192 22.41 7.29 -16.30
CA SER A 192 22.78 6.06 -15.64
C SER A 192 21.61 5.54 -14.83
N ALA A 193 21.18 4.31 -15.13
CA ALA A 193 20.42 3.51 -14.19
C ALA A 193 21.26 3.44 -12.91
N SER A 194 20.93 4.28 -11.93
CA SER A 194 21.76 4.40 -10.73
C SER A 194 21.88 3.00 -10.12
N THR A 195 23.13 2.61 -9.87
CA THR A 195 23.52 1.25 -9.47
C THR A 195 23.02 0.88 -8.07
N TRP A 196 22.36 1.83 -7.38
CA TRP A 196 21.80 1.64 -6.05
C TRP A 196 20.28 1.71 -6.05
N SER A 197 19.65 0.54 -5.96
CA SER A 197 18.20 0.37 -6.06
C SER A 197 17.37 0.93 -4.91
N GLY A 198 18.03 1.37 -3.84
CA GLY A 198 17.41 2.10 -2.73
C GLY A 198 17.25 3.59 -2.98
N ARG A 199 17.83 4.15 -4.07
CA ARG A 199 17.73 5.58 -4.43
C ARG A 199 16.93 5.87 -5.70
N ASP A 200 16.61 4.84 -6.49
CA ASP A 200 15.86 5.01 -7.74
C ASP A 200 14.41 5.44 -7.45
N ALA A 201 13.91 6.38 -8.26
CA ALA A 201 12.51 6.78 -8.26
C ALA A 201 11.62 5.56 -8.57
N LEU A 202 10.55 5.40 -7.80
CA LEU A 202 9.64 4.26 -7.91
C LEU A 202 9.01 4.13 -9.31
N VAL A 203 8.77 5.25 -9.97
CA VAL A 203 8.29 5.29 -11.36
C VAL A 203 9.17 4.49 -12.31
N LEU A 204 10.49 4.51 -12.13
CA LEU A 204 11.42 3.77 -13.00
C LEU A 204 11.32 2.25 -12.81
N GLN A 205 10.81 1.79 -11.67
CA GLN A 205 10.59 0.36 -11.41
C GLN A 205 9.39 -0.17 -12.20
N TYR A 206 8.43 0.67 -12.57
CA TYR A 206 7.25 0.28 -13.35
C TYR A 206 7.59 -0.20 -14.77
N GLN A 207 8.73 0.23 -15.34
CA GLN A 207 9.18 -0.18 -16.68
C GLN A 207 9.81 -1.58 -16.74
N ARG A 208 10.36 -2.11 -15.62
CA ARG A 208 11.29 -3.26 -15.68
C ARG A 208 10.62 -4.64 -15.82
N ARG A 209 9.30 -4.76 -15.67
CA ARG A 209 8.50 -5.95 -16.05
C ARG A 209 7.00 -5.67 -15.85
N ASP A 210 6.21 -5.80 -16.91
CA ASP A 210 4.73 -5.82 -16.93
C ASP A 210 4.00 -4.89 -15.95
N GLY A 211 4.51 -3.67 -15.76
CA GLY A 211 3.73 -2.50 -15.36
C GLY A 211 2.76 -2.68 -14.19
N GLY A 212 3.10 -3.44 -13.16
CA GLY A 212 2.21 -3.70 -12.03
C GLY A 212 2.91 -3.78 -10.67
N LEU A 213 2.14 -3.89 -9.58
CA LEU A 213 2.63 -3.84 -8.19
C LEU A 213 3.67 -4.92 -7.86
N HIS A 214 3.74 -6.00 -8.65
CA HIS A 214 4.80 -7.01 -8.50
C HIS A 214 6.17 -6.48 -8.96
N SER A 215 6.24 -5.45 -9.80
CA SER A 215 7.49 -4.74 -10.16
C SER A 215 7.97 -3.77 -9.08
N TRP A 216 7.16 -3.49 -8.05
CA TRP A 216 7.47 -2.59 -6.91
C TRP A 216 8.62 -3.10 -6.01
N SER A 217 9.28 -4.17 -6.45
CA SER A 217 10.54 -4.66 -5.93
C SER A 217 11.32 -5.45 -7.00
N GLY A 218 10.99 -5.30 -8.29
CA GLY A 218 11.26 -6.21 -9.41
C GLY A 218 12.72 -6.37 -9.82
N GLU A 219 13.66 -5.86 -9.03
CA GLU A 219 15.01 -6.38 -9.10
C GLU A 219 15.02 -7.83 -8.64
N ASP A 220 15.74 -8.65 -9.39
CA ASP A 220 15.97 -10.02 -9.01
C ASP A 220 16.59 -10.04 -7.60
N THR A 221 16.06 -10.89 -6.72
CA THR A 221 16.45 -10.92 -5.29
C THR A 221 17.96 -11.08 -5.14
N THR A 222 18.59 -11.79 -6.07
CA THR A 222 20.03 -11.94 -6.28
C THR A 222 20.74 -10.62 -6.56
N SER A 223 20.21 -9.79 -7.47
CA SER A 223 20.73 -8.46 -7.79
C SER A 223 20.60 -7.51 -6.60
N LYS A 224 19.51 -7.63 -5.83
CA LYS A 224 19.31 -6.88 -4.58
C LYS A 224 20.30 -7.25 -3.50
N LEU A 225 20.51 -8.55 -3.27
CA LEU A 225 21.49 -9.01 -2.29
C LEU A 225 22.92 -8.58 -2.67
N LYS A 226 23.28 -8.62 -3.96
CA LYS A 226 24.60 -8.17 -4.44
C LYS A 226 24.84 -6.67 -4.28
N ARG A 227 23.78 -5.87 -4.24
CA ARG A 227 23.84 -4.39 -4.19
C ARG A 227 23.54 -3.81 -2.81
N ALA A 228 23.02 -4.61 -1.88
CA ALA A 228 22.75 -4.16 -0.53
C ALA A 228 24.07 -4.05 0.25
N PRO A 229 24.28 -2.96 1.02
CA PRO A 229 25.48 -2.84 1.83
C PRO A 229 25.52 -3.98 2.86
N SER A 230 26.72 -4.50 3.13
CA SER A 230 26.93 -5.72 3.93
C SER A 230 26.29 -5.67 5.32
N TRP A 231 26.18 -4.47 5.92
CA TRP A 231 25.54 -4.28 7.23
C TRP A 231 24.00 -4.40 7.21
N LEU A 232 23.36 -4.30 6.04
CA LEU A 232 21.91 -4.37 5.84
C LEU A 232 21.47 -5.73 5.28
N VAL A 233 22.41 -6.52 4.76
CA VAL A 233 22.20 -7.92 4.41
C VAL A 233 22.06 -8.70 5.72
N GLY A 234 20.85 -9.17 6.01
CA GLY A 234 20.59 -9.99 7.18
C GLY A 234 21.17 -11.39 7.01
N ASP A 235 21.89 -11.88 8.03
CA ASP A 235 22.49 -13.21 8.00
C ASP A 235 21.41 -14.30 7.89
N THR A 236 21.57 -15.16 6.89
CA THR A 236 20.65 -16.28 6.62
C THR A 236 21.12 -17.49 7.41
N SER A 237 20.24 -18.06 8.23
CA SER A 237 20.56 -19.30 8.94
C SER A 237 20.21 -20.49 8.05
N LEU A 238 21.24 -21.13 7.49
CA LEU A 238 21.09 -22.35 6.69
C LEU A 238 21.18 -23.64 7.53
N ARG A 239 21.22 -23.51 8.86
CA ARG A 239 21.39 -24.66 9.76
C ARG A 239 20.16 -25.58 9.73
N GLY A 240 20.42 -26.88 9.56
CA GLY A 240 19.39 -27.91 9.53
C GLY A 240 18.46 -27.79 8.33
N ILE A 241 18.96 -27.34 7.17
CA ILE A 241 18.30 -27.47 5.87
C ILE A 241 18.70 -28.83 5.28
N GLY A 242 17.74 -29.56 4.74
CA GLY A 242 17.98 -30.85 4.10
C GLY A 242 16.70 -31.63 3.85
N PRO A 243 16.82 -32.88 3.39
CA PRO A 243 15.66 -33.74 3.12
C PRO A 243 14.85 -34.07 4.38
N GLN A 244 15.49 -34.07 5.55
CA GLN A 244 14.83 -34.31 6.84
C GLN A 244 13.99 -33.11 7.31
N SER A 245 14.16 -31.93 6.71
CA SER A 245 13.54 -30.67 7.16
C SER A 245 12.86 -29.91 6.00
N ILE A 246 11.96 -30.60 5.30
CA ILE A 246 11.21 -30.13 4.12
C ILE A 246 10.69 -28.69 4.28
N SER A 247 10.10 -28.36 5.44
CA SER A 247 9.57 -27.02 5.71
C SER A 247 10.64 -25.92 5.63
N ARG A 248 11.85 -26.17 6.15
CA ARG A 248 12.96 -25.20 6.09
C ARG A 248 13.54 -25.09 4.68
N SER A 249 13.67 -26.22 3.99
CA SER A 249 14.10 -26.27 2.59
C SER A 249 13.14 -25.48 1.68
N LEU A 250 11.83 -25.67 1.85
CA LEU A 250 10.80 -24.90 1.14
C LEU A 250 10.85 -23.41 1.47
N ARG A 251 11.02 -23.03 2.74
CA ARG A 251 11.17 -21.63 3.15
C ARG A 251 12.35 -20.93 2.46
N VAL A 252 13.47 -21.63 2.36
CA VAL A 252 14.68 -21.12 1.69
C VAL A 252 14.44 -20.97 0.20
N ALA A 253 13.79 -21.96 -0.41
CA ALA A 253 13.52 -21.96 -1.83
C ALA A 253 12.49 -20.90 -2.25
N LEU A 254 11.44 -20.68 -1.43
CA LEU A 254 10.51 -19.56 -1.60
C LEU A 254 11.23 -18.21 -1.46
N GLY A 255 12.13 -18.10 -0.49
CA GLY A 255 12.97 -16.93 -0.26
C GLY A 255 12.22 -15.70 0.26
N GLY A 256 12.87 -14.52 0.21
CA GLY A 256 12.25 -13.24 0.57
C GLY A 256 11.93 -13.10 2.06
N VAL A 257 10.65 -13.08 2.41
CA VAL A 257 10.17 -13.03 3.82
C VAL A 257 10.18 -14.42 4.48
N TYR A 258 10.08 -15.49 3.69
CA TYR A 258 10.05 -16.86 4.21
C TYR A 258 11.42 -17.39 4.61
N LEU A 259 12.49 -16.75 4.14
CA LEU A 259 13.87 -17.15 4.38
C LEU A 259 14.19 -17.16 5.89
N PRO A 260 14.66 -18.29 6.47
CA PRO A 260 15.06 -18.34 7.87
C PRO A 260 16.25 -17.42 8.11
N ARG A 261 16.08 -16.49 9.04
CA ARG A 261 17.08 -15.48 9.41
C ARG A 261 17.45 -15.64 10.87
N THR A 262 18.65 -15.21 11.20
CA THR A 262 19.04 -15.01 12.60
C THR A 262 18.28 -13.81 13.19
N LEU A 263 18.22 -13.71 14.52
CA LEU A 263 17.67 -12.53 15.19
C LEU A 263 18.36 -11.23 14.74
N SER A 264 19.69 -11.26 14.59
CA SER A 264 20.46 -10.13 14.03
C SER A 264 20.00 -9.76 12.62
N GLY A 265 19.70 -10.75 11.77
CA GLY A 265 19.18 -10.54 10.41
C GLY A 265 17.75 -9.99 10.38
N HIS A 266 16.92 -10.30 11.39
CA HIS A 266 15.62 -9.67 11.56
C HIS A 266 15.75 -8.21 12.00
N LEU A 267 16.63 -7.93 12.97
CA LEU A 267 16.85 -6.58 13.48
C LEU A 267 17.47 -5.65 12.42
N ARG A 268 18.44 -6.13 11.61
CA ARG A 268 19.02 -5.34 10.52
C ARG A 268 18.01 -4.99 9.42
N ARG A 269 17.04 -5.88 9.15
CA ARG A 269 16.01 -5.66 8.12
C ARG A 269 14.91 -4.72 8.59
N TRP A 270 14.40 -4.94 9.80
CA TRP A 270 13.24 -4.19 10.32
C TRP A 270 13.64 -2.98 11.15
N GLY A 271 14.82 -3.01 11.77
CA GLY A 271 15.35 -1.97 12.66
C GLY A 271 15.26 -0.57 12.07
N PRO A 272 15.72 -0.29 10.84
CA PRO A 272 15.60 1.04 10.25
C PRO A 272 14.15 1.51 10.09
N THR A 273 13.24 0.59 9.72
CA THR A 273 11.82 0.91 9.57
C THR A 273 11.16 1.18 10.92
N VAL A 274 11.43 0.33 11.91
CA VAL A 274 10.94 0.47 13.29
C VAL A 274 11.51 1.74 13.93
N PHE A 275 12.79 2.05 13.70
CA PHE A 275 13.45 3.26 14.19
C PHE A 275 12.85 4.52 13.58
N LEU A 276 12.68 4.57 12.25
CA LEU A 276 12.01 5.70 11.60
C LEU A 276 10.59 5.87 12.12
N MET A 277 9.88 4.77 12.35
CA MET A 277 8.54 4.83 12.92
C MET A 277 8.58 5.40 14.33
N ALA A 278 9.42 4.87 15.21
CA ALA A 278 9.61 5.38 16.57
C ALA A 278 9.97 6.87 16.57
N LEU A 279 10.80 7.32 15.62
CA LEU A 279 11.16 8.73 15.44
C LEU A 279 9.95 9.60 15.05
N VAL A 280 9.09 9.14 14.13
CA VAL A 280 7.86 9.86 13.77
C VAL A 280 6.90 9.95 14.96
N MET A 281 6.84 8.91 15.80
CA MET A 281 6.01 8.96 17.02
C MET A 281 6.61 9.87 18.09
N LEU A 282 7.93 9.83 18.27
CA LEU A 282 8.69 10.74 19.15
C LEU A 282 8.47 12.20 18.76
N THR A 283 8.56 12.51 17.46
CA THR A 283 8.31 13.87 16.97
C THR A 283 6.84 14.28 17.05
N SER A 284 5.91 13.32 17.17
CA SER A 284 4.47 13.59 17.36
C SER A 284 4.04 13.95 18.77
N GLN A 285 4.90 13.69 19.76
CA GLN A 285 4.66 14.02 21.15
C GLN A 285 5.81 14.91 21.61
N LEU A 286 5.55 16.21 21.70
CA LEU A 286 6.55 17.20 22.10
C LEU A 286 6.98 17.06 23.57
N ASP A 287 6.16 16.36 24.34
CA ASP A 287 6.44 15.99 25.72
C ASP A 287 6.71 14.48 25.81
N LEU A 288 7.92 14.14 26.24
CA LEU A 288 8.36 12.76 26.43
C LEU A 288 7.49 12.03 27.48
N SER A 289 6.98 12.77 28.47
CA SER A 289 6.09 12.22 29.50
C SER A 289 4.70 11.90 28.95
N ALA A 290 4.20 12.73 28.01
CA ALA A 290 2.97 12.45 27.28
C ALA A 290 3.13 11.26 26.31
N LEU A 291 4.31 11.10 25.69
CA LEU A 291 4.60 9.93 24.84
C LEU A 291 4.58 8.61 25.62
N LEU A 292 5.12 8.63 26.84
CA LEU A 292 5.13 7.48 27.75
C LEU A 292 3.80 7.30 28.49
N SER A 293 2.79 8.15 28.21
CA SER A 293 1.47 7.96 28.79
C SER A 293 0.83 6.66 28.26
N PRO A 294 0.19 5.86 29.14
CA PRO A 294 -0.47 4.62 28.75
C PRO A 294 -1.40 4.72 27.52
N PRO A 295 -2.27 5.75 27.36
CA PRO A 295 -3.16 5.82 26.21
C PRO A 295 -2.42 6.07 24.88
N ASN A 296 -1.34 6.86 24.88
CA ASN A 296 -0.56 7.11 23.67
C ASN A 296 0.27 5.90 23.25
N ILE A 297 0.82 5.16 24.23
CA ILE A 297 1.44 3.85 23.98
C ILE A 297 0.41 2.88 23.37
N ALA A 298 -0.81 2.89 23.90
CA ALA A 298 -1.85 1.99 23.43
C ALA A 298 -2.27 2.27 21.98
N LEU A 299 -2.55 3.53 21.65
CA LEU A 299 -2.84 3.95 20.28
C LEU A 299 -1.68 3.64 19.33
N THR A 300 -0.45 3.76 19.81
CA THR A 300 0.76 3.44 19.04
C THR A 300 0.83 1.96 18.68
N ILE A 301 0.64 1.08 19.67
CA ILE A 301 0.66 -0.37 19.47
C ILE A 301 -0.46 -0.78 18.51
N CYS A 302 -1.65 -0.23 18.72
CA CYS A 302 -2.82 -0.40 17.85
C CYS A 302 -2.55 -0.05 16.38
N TYR A 303 -1.92 1.11 16.15
CA TYR A 303 -1.57 1.56 14.81
C TYR A 303 -0.49 0.69 14.16
N LEU A 304 0.53 0.32 14.94
CA LEU A 304 1.57 -0.60 14.50
C LEU A 304 0.99 -1.99 14.17
N ALA A 305 0.01 -2.47 14.93
CA ALA A 305 -0.68 -3.72 14.64
C ALA A 305 -1.40 -3.64 13.29
N ILE A 306 -2.13 -2.56 12.99
CA ILE A 306 -2.79 -2.39 11.68
C ILE A 306 -1.77 -2.34 10.53
N ILE A 307 -0.69 -1.56 10.66
CA ILE A 307 0.30 -1.44 9.57
C ILE A 307 1.07 -2.75 9.39
N SER A 308 1.50 -3.40 10.47
CA SER A 308 2.26 -4.65 10.40
C SER A 308 1.46 -5.77 9.75
N THR A 309 0.16 -5.87 10.08
CA THR A 309 -0.76 -6.85 9.49
C THR A 309 -1.01 -6.58 8.01
N MET A 310 -1.16 -5.31 7.64
CA MET A 310 -1.24 -4.89 6.23
C MET A 310 0.02 -5.29 5.45
N VAL A 311 1.19 -4.88 5.95
CA VAL A 311 2.49 -5.14 5.30
C VAL A 311 2.75 -6.65 5.20
N ALA A 312 2.43 -7.42 6.24
CA ALA A 312 2.56 -8.87 6.23
C ALA A 312 1.70 -9.52 5.13
N THR A 313 0.42 -9.14 5.04
CA THR A 313 -0.51 -9.64 4.02
C THR A 313 -0.01 -9.35 2.61
N PHE A 314 0.28 -8.08 2.29
CA PHE A 314 0.71 -7.72 0.94
C PHE A 314 2.07 -8.31 0.59
N THR A 315 3.01 -8.37 1.53
CA THR A 315 4.33 -8.93 1.24
C THR A 315 4.26 -10.44 1.01
N ALA A 316 3.47 -11.18 1.81
CA ALA A 316 3.28 -12.61 1.63
C ALA A 316 2.67 -12.92 0.25
N VAL A 317 1.56 -12.24 -0.06
CA VAL A 317 0.83 -12.43 -1.31
C VAL A 317 1.68 -12.03 -2.52
N LYS A 318 2.42 -10.92 -2.44
CA LYS A 318 3.31 -10.44 -3.51
C LYS A 318 4.47 -11.40 -3.75
N VAL A 319 5.16 -11.84 -2.70
CA VAL A 319 6.31 -12.76 -2.82
C VAL A 319 5.86 -14.09 -3.43
N LEU A 320 4.74 -14.63 -2.95
CA LEU A 320 4.19 -15.87 -3.47
C LEU A 320 3.71 -15.70 -4.91
N GLY A 321 3.00 -14.62 -5.20
CA GLY A 321 2.49 -14.30 -6.55
C GLY A 321 3.63 -14.12 -7.57
N GLN A 322 4.73 -13.46 -7.19
CA GLN A 322 5.92 -13.34 -8.03
C GLN A 322 6.53 -14.70 -8.34
N ARG A 323 6.65 -15.59 -7.34
CA ARG A 323 7.25 -16.92 -7.53
C ARG A 323 6.41 -17.81 -8.43
N TRP A 324 5.08 -17.81 -8.26
CA TRP A 324 4.17 -18.63 -9.06
C TRP A 324 3.88 -18.09 -10.46
N ARG A 325 4.25 -16.83 -10.73
CA ARG A 325 4.11 -16.21 -12.07
C ARG A 325 5.35 -16.30 -12.94
N LYS A 326 6.54 -16.42 -12.35
CA LYS A 326 7.77 -16.51 -13.14
C LYS A 326 7.69 -17.77 -14.02
N PRO A 327 7.81 -17.65 -15.35
CA PRO A 327 7.83 -18.81 -16.26
C PRO A 327 9.15 -19.60 -16.18
N ASN A 328 9.83 -19.56 -15.03
CA ASN A 328 11.13 -20.15 -14.84
C ASN A 328 11.00 -21.61 -14.37
N ALA A 329 11.94 -22.45 -14.78
CA ALA A 329 12.07 -23.82 -14.29
C ALA A 329 12.26 -23.92 -12.76
N GLU A 330 12.53 -22.80 -12.06
CA GLU A 330 12.65 -22.73 -10.60
C GLU A 330 11.49 -23.42 -9.88
N LEU A 331 10.24 -23.21 -10.29
CA LEU A 331 9.08 -23.84 -9.64
C LEU A 331 9.11 -25.36 -9.85
N ALA A 332 9.40 -25.82 -11.07
CA ALA A 332 9.51 -27.24 -11.39
C ALA A 332 10.69 -27.91 -10.65
N LEU A 333 11.80 -27.19 -10.46
CA LEU A 333 12.93 -27.65 -9.66
C LEU A 333 12.57 -27.82 -8.17
N LEU A 334 11.58 -27.06 -7.65
CA LEU A 334 11.07 -27.31 -6.30
C LEU A 334 10.42 -28.68 -6.20
N ALA A 335 9.82 -29.22 -7.27
CA ALA A 335 9.26 -30.56 -7.27
C ALA A 335 10.32 -31.66 -7.06
N LEU A 336 11.58 -31.35 -7.38
CA LEU A 336 12.72 -32.25 -7.22
C LEU A 336 13.39 -32.14 -5.84
N LEU A 337 12.84 -31.35 -4.90
CA LEU A 337 13.41 -31.24 -3.57
C LEU A 337 13.39 -32.62 -2.87
N PRO A 338 14.55 -33.11 -2.40
CA PRO A 338 14.62 -34.40 -1.76
C PRO A 338 13.82 -34.37 -0.46
N GLY A 339 13.06 -35.44 -0.20
CA GLY A 339 12.22 -35.56 1.00
C GLY A 339 10.79 -35.03 0.86
N LEU A 340 10.36 -34.46 -0.27
CA LEU A 340 8.98 -33.98 -0.44
C LEU A 340 7.89 -35.05 -0.26
N GLY A 341 8.23 -36.33 -0.44
CA GLY A 341 7.30 -37.44 -0.29
C GLY A 341 6.22 -37.45 -1.37
N THR A 342 4.99 -37.78 -0.98
CA THR A 342 3.83 -37.80 -1.88
C THR A 342 3.37 -36.37 -2.22
N PRO A 343 2.69 -36.17 -3.37
CA PRO A 343 2.18 -34.85 -3.77
C PRO A 343 1.23 -34.22 -2.75
N GLU A 344 0.53 -35.04 -1.95
CA GLU A 344 -0.34 -34.59 -0.87
C GLU A 344 0.44 -34.00 0.31
N ILE A 345 1.53 -34.66 0.71
CA ILE A 345 2.43 -34.18 1.76
C ILE A 345 3.10 -32.88 1.31
N ALA A 346 3.57 -32.82 0.06
CA ALA A 346 4.16 -31.62 -0.53
C ALA A 346 3.16 -30.44 -0.52
N ARG A 347 1.91 -30.68 -0.91
CA ARG A 347 0.81 -29.71 -0.86
C ARG A 347 0.65 -29.12 0.54
N TRP A 348 0.47 -29.98 1.54
CA TRP A 348 0.28 -29.54 2.92
C TRP A 348 1.48 -28.74 3.45
N HIS A 349 2.70 -29.16 3.15
CA HIS A 349 3.91 -28.45 3.56
C HIS A 349 4.04 -27.07 2.90
N VAL A 350 3.72 -26.95 1.61
CA VAL A 350 3.73 -25.66 0.93
C VAL A 350 2.69 -24.72 1.50
N LEU A 351 1.46 -25.21 1.73
CA LEU A 351 0.39 -24.40 2.34
C LEU A 351 0.80 -23.93 3.73
N ARG A 352 1.27 -24.85 4.58
CA ARG A 352 1.73 -24.56 5.94
C ARG A 352 2.86 -23.53 5.93
N VAL A 353 3.88 -23.73 5.10
CA VAL A 353 5.02 -22.80 5.01
C VAL A 353 4.59 -21.42 4.51
N SER A 354 3.68 -21.36 3.54
CA SER A 354 3.20 -20.10 2.95
C SER A 354 2.38 -19.27 3.92
N LEU A 355 1.63 -19.93 4.81
CA LEU A 355 0.72 -19.27 5.77
C LEU A 355 1.32 -19.06 7.16
N GLN A 356 2.17 -19.97 7.65
CA GLN A 356 2.61 -19.97 9.05
C GLN A 356 3.31 -18.68 9.48
N GLY A 357 4.26 -18.19 8.68
CA GLY A 357 5.01 -16.97 9.01
C GLY A 357 4.09 -15.74 9.06
N PRO A 358 3.35 -15.45 7.97
CA PRO A 358 2.42 -14.34 7.95
C PRO A 358 1.30 -14.43 9.00
N LEU A 359 0.70 -15.61 9.22
CA LEU A 359 -0.33 -15.79 10.26
C LEU A 359 0.23 -15.61 11.67
N ALA A 360 1.49 -15.98 11.92
CA ALA A 360 2.12 -15.71 13.21
C ALA A 360 2.24 -14.20 13.47
N VAL A 361 2.57 -13.40 12.45
CA VAL A 361 2.58 -11.93 12.57
C VAL A 361 1.19 -11.38 12.86
N GLN A 362 0.16 -11.88 12.17
CA GLN A 362 -1.24 -11.50 12.43
C GLN A 362 -1.67 -11.84 13.87
N ALA A 363 -1.35 -13.05 14.34
CA ALA A 363 -1.66 -13.49 15.69
C ALA A 363 -0.91 -12.68 16.76
N MET A 364 0.37 -12.37 16.54
CA MET A 364 1.15 -11.51 17.43
C MET A 364 0.59 -10.09 17.48
N ALA A 365 0.20 -9.52 16.33
CA ALA A 365 -0.43 -8.21 16.27
C ALA A 365 -1.76 -8.20 17.04
N LEU A 366 -2.62 -9.20 16.82
CA LEU A 366 -3.89 -9.33 17.55
C LEU A 366 -3.64 -9.47 19.06
N PHE A 367 -2.71 -10.34 19.46
CA PHE A 367 -2.33 -10.53 20.86
C PHE A 367 -1.83 -9.23 21.49
N SER A 368 -0.99 -8.46 20.78
CA SER A 368 -0.48 -7.18 21.28
C SER A 368 -1.59 -6.14 21.51
N VAL A 369 -2.62 -6.10 20.65
CA VAL A 369 -3.77 -5.21 20.81
C VAL A 369 -4.60 -5.60 22.04
N TRP A 370 -4.90 -6.89 22.20
CA TRP A 370 -5.65 -7.39 23.36
C TRP A 370 -4.89 -7.20 24.67
N LEU A 371 -3.58 -7.46 24.67
CA LEU A 371 -2.72 -7.22 25.83
C LEU A 371 -2.76 -5.74 26.21
N THR A 372 -2.63 -4.85 25.23
CA THR A 372 -2.69 -3.39 25.45
C THR A 372 -4.01 -2.97 26.07
N ALA A 373 -5.12 -3.53 25.59
CA ALA A 373 -6.45 -3.24 26.11
C ALA A 373 -6.69 -3.68 27.56
N MET A 374 -6.00 -4.74 28.01
CA MET A 374 -6.07 -5.17 29.40
C MET A 374 -5.36 -4.20 30.35
N PHE A 375 -4.32 -3.53 29.88
CA PHE A 375 -3.48 -2.65 30.70
C PHE A 375 -3.80 -1.16 30.55
N THR A 376 -4.60 -0.78 29.56
CA THR A 376 -4.89 0.62 29.26
C THR A 376 -6.36 0.80 28.92
N PRO A 377 -7.02 1.87 29.41
CA PRO A 377 -8.40 2.18 29.06
C PRO A 377 -8.44 2.67 27.60
N VAL A 378 -8.50 1.73 26.67
CA VAL A 378 -8.73 2.00 25.25
C VAL A 378 -10.24 2.06 25.02
N PRO A 379 -10.77 3.04 24.27
CA PRO A 379 -12.19 3.07 23.93
C PRO A 379 -12.63 1.74 23.30
N GLU A 380 -13.74 1.16 23.77
CA GLU A 380 -14.27 -0.13 23.31
C GLU A 380 -14.46 -0.16 21.79
N MET A 381 -14.87 0.98 21.22
CA MET A 381 -15.03 1.20 19.79
C MET A 381 -13.72 1.03 19.00
N THR A 382 -12.62 1.57 19.50
CA THR A 382 -11.28 1.41 18.91
C THR A 382 -10.86 -0.05 18.91
N LEU A 383 -11.10 -0.74 20.02
CA LEU A 383 -10.78 -2.15 20.15
C LEU A 383 -11.61 -3.02 19.20
N ALA A 384 -12.92 -2.77 19.10
CA ALA A 384 -13.82 -3.46 18.18
C ALA A 384 -13.39 -3.28 16.72
N MET A 385 -13.02 -2.05 16.32
CA MET A 385 -12.53 -1.81 14.96
C MET A 385 -11.22 -2.54 14.67
N ILE A 386 -10.21 -2.41 15.52
CA ILE A 386 -8.89 -3.02 15.28
C ILE A 386 -8.98 -4.54 15.31
N SER A 387 -9.75 -5.08 16.25
CA SER A 387 -10.00 -6.52 16.35
C SER A 387 -10.78 -7.07 15.15
N ALA A 388 -11.52 -6.24 14.39
CA ALA A 388 -12.12 -6.62 13.12
C ALA A 388 -11.14 -6.55 11.93
N VAL A 389 -10.26 -5.53 11.89
CA VAL A 389 -9.29 -5.34 10.80
C VAL A 389 -8.34 -6.54 10.70
N ILE A 390 -7.71 -6.94 11.80
CA ILE A 390 -6.66 -7.98 11.83
C ILE A 390 -7.15 -9.34 11.28
N PRO A 391 -8.28 -9.92 11.74
CA PRO A 391 -8.79 -11.16 11.17
C PRO A 391 -9.24 -10.98 9.71
N ALA A 392 -9.79 -9.82 9.33
CA ALA A 392 -10.11 -9.56 7.93
C ALA A 392 -8.83 -9.60 7.06
N CYS A 393 -7.71 -9.05 7.52
CA CYS A 393 -6.41 -9.18 6.86
C CYS A 393 -6.01 -10.64 6.66
N ALA A 394 -6.15 -11.44 7.71
CA ALA A 394 -5.79 -12.85 7.69
C ALA A 394 -6.66 -13.64 6.69
N ILE A 395 -7.97 -13.39 6.64
CA ILE A 395 -8.89 -14.00 5.68
C ILE A 395 -8.51 -13.61 4.25
N ILE A 396 -8.26 -12.32 4.00
CA ILE A 396 -7.78 -11.81 2.71
C ILE A 396 -6.50 -12.54 2.29
N MET A 397 -5.51 -12.58 3.17
CA MET A 397 -4.24 -13.25 2.92
C MET A 397 -4.43 -14.73 2.58
N ILE A 398 -5.20 -15.47 3.38
CA ILE A 398 -5.49 -16.90 3.15
C ILE A 398 -6.16 -17.09 1.79
N GLY A 399 -7.18 -16.28 1.48
CA GLY A 399 -7.91 -16.35 0.22
C GLY A 399 -7.00 -16.16 -1.00
N TYR A 400 -6.12 -15.15 -0.97
CA TYR A 400 -5.18 -14.90 -2.05
C TYR A 400 -4.05 -15.93 -2.15
N VAL A 401 -3.52 -16.42 -1.01
CA VAL A 401 -2.53 -17.51 -1.01
C VAL A 401 -3.13 -18.77 -1.65
N LEU A 402 -4.35 -19.15 -1.26
CA LEU A 402 -5.06 -20.29 -1.87
C LEU A 402 -5.33 -20.08 -3.36
N ALA A 403 -5.70 -18.87 -3.78
CA ALA A 403 -5.88 -18.55 -5.19
C ALA A 403 -4.58 -18.72 -5.99
N ILE A 404 -3.46 -18.20 -5.48
CA ILE A 404 -2.15 -18.30 -6.12
C ILE A 404 -1.70 -19.76 -6.23
N LEU A 405 -1.76 -20.52 -5.13
CA LEU A 405 -1.40 -21.94 -5.12
C LEU A 405 -2.34 -22.78 -6.00
N GLY A 406 -3.62 -22.40 -6.09
CA GLY A 406 -4.60 -22.97 -7.00
C GLY A 406 -4.40 -22.60 -8.47
N GLY A 407 -3.39 -21.79 -8.81
CA GLY A 407 -3.05 -21.42 -10.18
C GLY A 407 -3.66 -20.12 -10.69
N ARG A 408 -4.44 -19.43 -9.86
CA ARG A 408 -5.09 -18.17 -10.22
C ARG A 408 -4.31 -17.04 -9.60
N THR A 409 -3.41 -16.46 -10.38
CA THR A 409 -2.63 -15.34 -9.90
C THR A 409 -3.44 -14.05 -10.09
N PRO A 410 -3.73 -13.31 -8.99
CA PRO A 410 -4.59 -12.13 -9.04
C PRO A 410 -3.94 -11.03 -9.88
N SER A 411 -4.71 -10.32 -10.70
CA SER A 411 -4.17 -9.26 -11.55
C SER A 411 -3.42 -8.21 -10.70
N ASP A 412 -2.35 -7.63 -11.24
CA ASP A 412 -1.54 -6.63 -10.52
C ASP A 412 -2.38 -5.46 -10.02
N TRP A 413 -3.37 -5.09 -10.81
CA TRP A 413 -4.27 -4.01 -10.48
C TRP A 413 -5.32 -4.39 -9.43
N ALA A 414 -5.77 -5.64 -9.40
CA ALA A 414 -6.61 -6.11 -8.31
C ALA A 414 -5.87 -6.00 -6.97
N MET A 415 -4.56 -6.28 -6.94
CA MET A 415 -3.71 -6.07 -5.76
C MET A 415 -3.59 -4.59 -5.37
N VAL A 416 -3.40 -3.69 -6.34
CA VAL A 416 -3.35 -2.23 -6.08
C VAL A 416 -4.66 -1.74 -5.47
N ILE A 417 -5.79 -2.13 -6.06
CA ILE A 417 -7.12 -1.74 -5.59
C ILE A 417 -7.37 -2.29 -4.20
N LEU A 418 -7.07 -3.57 -3.97
CA LEU A 418 -7.19 -4.18 -2.66
C LEU A 418 -6.36 -3.42 -1.62
N MET A 419 -5.12 -3.04 -1.95
CA MET A 419 -4.26 -2.24 -1.08
C MET A 419 -4.83 -0.85 -0.82
N LEU A 420 -5.40 -0.19 -1.83
CA LEU A 420 -6.03 1.11 -1.66
C LEU A 420 -7.27 1.00 -0.78
N VAL A 421 -8.18 0.09 -1.10
CA VAL A 421 -9.41 -0.14 -0.34
C VAL A 421 -9.03 -0.44 1.11
N PHE A 422 -8.01 -1.28 1.33
CA PHE A 422 -7.46 -1.55 2.65
C PHE A 422 -6.97 -0.28 3.36
N ILE A 423 -6.14 0.54 2.71
CA ILE A 423 -5.62 1.79 3.30
C ILE A 423 -6.78 2.74 3.63
N VAL A 424 -7.76 2.88 2.74
CA VAL A 424 -8.93 3.74 2.97
C VAL A 424 -9.75 3.24 4.15
N LEU A 425 -10.08 1.95 4.21
CA LEU A 425 -10.82 1.38 5.34
C LEU A 425 -10.03 1.48 6.65
N ALA A 426 -8.73 1.18 6.63
CA ALA A 426 -7.88 1.28 7.81
C ALA A 426 -7.81 2.72 8.34
N ASN A 427 -7.68 3.71 7.45
CA ASN A 427 -7.71 5.11 7.86
C ASN A 427 -9.12 5.55 8.26
N ALA A 428 -10.19 5.03 7.64
CA ALA A 428 -11.56 5.29 8.07
C ALA A 428 -11.84 4.76 9.48
N CYS A 429 -11.13 3.71 9.92
CA CYS A 429 -11.17 3.28 11.32
C CYS A 429 -10.41 4.23 12.25
N VAL A 430 -9.27 4.78 11.83
CA VAL A 430 -8.34 5.52 12.71
C VAL A 430 -8.63 7.02 12.78
N VAL A 431 -9.00 7.66 11.67
CA VAL A 431 -9.19 9.12 11.57
C VAL A 431 -10.30 9.61 12.50
N PRO A 432 -11.49 8.99 12.57
CA PRO A 432 -12.52 9.47 13.47
C PRO A 432 -12.14 9.37 14.95
N LEU A 433 -11.40 8.32 15.32
CA LEU A 433 -10.90 8.12 16.68
C LEU A 433 -9.84 9.14 17.10
N ALA A 434 -9.06 9.66 16.14
CA ALA A 434 -7.98 10.61 16.41
C ALA A 434 -8.45 12.08 16.41
N PHE A 435 -9.53 12.40 15.69
CA PHE A 435 -9.93 13.78 15.41
C PHE A 435 -11.34 14.15 15.86
N PHE A 436 -12.27 13.19 15.99
CA PHE A 436 -13.67 13.49 16.29
C PHE A 436 -14.10 12.83 17.60
N HIS A 437 -14.43 13.64 18.60
CA HIS A 437 -15.17 13.16 19.78
C HIS A 437 -16.62 12.91 19.33
N LEU A 438 -16.87 11.76 18.70
CA LEU A 438 -18.18 11.45 18.12
C LEU A 438 -19.21 11.17 19.21
N ASP A 439 -20.33 11.91 19.18
CA ASP A 439 -21.51 11.63 19.99
C ASP A 439 -22.09 10.22 19.69
N GLY A 440 -22.70 9.61 20.71
CA GLY A 440 -23.03 8.18 20.75
C GLY A 440 -23.97 7.64 19.67
N SER A 441 -24.77 8.46 18.98
CA SER A 441 -25.64 8.02 17.88
C SER A 441 -24.92 8.04 16.53
N VAL A 442 -24.12 9.08 16.27
CA VAL A 442 -23.30 9.23 15.07
C VAL A 442 -22.19 8.17 15.04
N SER A 443 -21.67 7.78 16.20
CA SER A 443 -20.63 6.74 16.32
C SER A 443 -21.02 5.38 15.73
N THR A 444 -22.30 4.97 15.86
CA THR A 444 -22.77 3.64 15.41
C THR A 444 -22.83 3.50 13.89
N VAL A 445 -23.33 4.52 13.18
CA VAL A 445 -23.37 4.52 11.70
C VAL A 445 -21.95 4.61 11.14
N TYR A 446 -21.09 5.43 11.76
CA TYR A 446 -19.68 5.53 11.39
C TYR A 446 -18.90 4.24 11.63
N LEU A 447 -19.30 3.41 12.60
CA LEU A 447 -18.75 2.06 12.80
C LEU A 447 -19.24 1.05 11.77
N ALA A 448 -20.53 1.10 11.43
CA ALA A 448 -21.16 0.12 10.55
C ALA A 448 -20.54 0.12 9.15
N VAL A 449 -20.10 1.27 8.64
CA VAL A 449 -19.53 1.42 7.29
C VAL A 449 -18.18 0.72 7.12
N PRO A 450 -17.12 1.04 7.90
CA PRO A 450 -15.86 0.33 7.79
C PRO A 450 -16.02 -1.14 8.15
N LEU A 451 -16.83 -1.50 9.15
CA LEU A 451 -17.07 -2.90 9.50
C LEU A 451 -17.76 -3.67 8.37
N SER A 452 -18.79 -3.10 7.74
CA SER A 452 -19.44 -3.72 6.58
C SER A 452 -18.50 -3.81 5.38
N GLY A 453 -17.64 -2.81 5.18
CA GLY A 453 -16.60 -2.86 4.16
C GLY A 453 -15.57 -3.98 4.42
N TRP A 454 -15.12 -4.17 5.66
CA TRP A 454 -14.25 -5.28 6.05
C TRP A 454 -14.95 -6.64 5.90
N ALA A 455 -16.23 -6.72 6.28
CA ALA A 455 -17.03 -7.92 6.09
C ALA A 455 -17.17 -8.27 4.60
N LEU A 456 -17.47 -7.29 3.75
CA LEU A 456 -17.55 -7.47 2.30
C LEU A 456 -16.22 -7.93 1.71
N LEU A 457 -15.10 -7.31 2.10
CA LEU A 457 -13.77 -7.75 1.69
C LEU A 457 -13.47 -9.18 2.16
N GLY A 458 -13.85 -9.53 3.37
CA GLY A 458 -13.74 -10.87 3.92
C GLY A 458 -14.54 -11.89 3.10
N LEU A 459 -15.77 -11.57 2.71
CA LEU A 459 -16.62 -12.42 1.87
C LEU A 459 -16.03 -12.59 0.47
N VAL A 460 -15.55 -11.51 -0.15
CA VAL A 460 -14.88 -11.56 -1.46
C VAL A 460 -13.62 -12.41 -1.38
N ALA A 461 -12.81 -12.24 -0.33
CA ALA A 461 -11.62 -13.03 -0.10
C ALA A 461 -11.92 -14.51 0.14
N LEU A 462 -12.98 -14.81 0.90
CA LEU A 462 -13.42 -16.18 1.15
C LEU A 462 -13.90 -16.83 -0.15
N TRP A 463 -14.65 -16.11 -0.98
CA TRP A 463 -15.07 -16.58 -2.30
C TRP A 463 -13.88 -16.85 -3.24
N ILE A 464 -12.90 -15.93 -3.27
CA ILE A 464 -11.63 -16.12 -3.99
C ILE A 464 -10.87 -17.34 -3.44
N GLY A 465 -10.84 -17.50 -2.13
CA GLY A 465 -10.18 -18.60 -1.41
C GLY A 465 -10.81 -19.94 -1.71
N LEU A 466 -12.13 -20.06 -1.68
CA LEU A 466 -12.87 -21.27 -2.05
C LEU A 466 -12.58 -21.65 -3.50
N ARG A 467 -12.64 -20.67 -4.41
CA ARG A 467 -12.30 -20.86 -5.82
C ARG A 467 -10.84 -21.29 -6.02
N GLY A 468 -9.93 -20.77 -5.21
CA GLY A 468 -8.52 -21.15 -5.18
C GLY A 468 -8.33 -22.57 -4.65
N MET A 469 -9.04 -22.93 -3.57
CA MET A 469 -9.02 -24.24 -2.95
C MET A 469 -9.49 -25.33 -3.91
N PHE A 470 -10.57 -25.10 -4.66
CA PHE A 470 -10.98 -26.05 -5.70
C PHE A 470 -9.93 -26.25 -6.79
N GLY A 471 -9.25 -25.17 -7.23
CA GLY A 471 -8.14 -25.27 -8.17
C GLY A 471 -6.93 -26.01 -7.58
N TYR A 472 -6.65 -25.77 -6.30
CA TYR A 472 -5.58 -26.40 -5.55
C TYR A 472 -5.79 -27.92 -5.36
N LEU A 473 -7.02 -28.33 -5.10
CA LEU A 473 -7.37 -29.76 -4.96
C LEU A 473 -7.28 -30.51 -6.29
N ARG A 474 -7.67 -29.87 -7.40
CA ARG A 474 -7.68 -30.48 -8.75
C ARG A 474 -6.31 -30.64 -9.40
N ARG A 475 -5.30 -29.87 -8.98
CA ARG A 475 -3.95 -29.93 -9.58
C ARG A 475 -3.24 -31.23 -9.20
N PRO A 476 -2.61 -31.97 -10.12
CA PRO A 476 -1.89 -33.21 -9.79
C PRO A 476 -0.66 -32.94 -8.93
N HIS A 477 0.14 -31.92 -9.27
CA HIS A 477 1.29 -31.48 -8.49
C HIS A 477 1.31 -29.96 -8.33
N ILE A 478 1.62 -29.45 -7.13
CA ILE A 478 1.56 -28.01 -6.81
C ILE A 478 2.60 -27.16 -7.55
N PHE A 479 3.69 -27.80 -7.98
CA PHE A 479 4.86 -27.21 -8.62
C PHE A 479 4.88 -27.40 -10.14
N LEU A 480 3.96 -28.20 -10.69
CA LEU A 480 3.82 -28.35 -12.13
C LEU A 480 2.77 -27.34 -12.59
N ILE A 481 3.22 -26.33 -13.31
CA ILE A 481 2.31 -25.46 -14.05
C ILE A 481 1.91 -26.27 -15.28
N GLU A 482 0.71 -26.85 -15.29
CA GLU A 482 0.10 -27.24 -16.55
C GLU A 482 0.03 -25.97 -17.40
N ASN A 483 0.81 -25.94 -18.47
CA ASN A 483 0.68 -24.94 -19.54
C ASN A 483 -0.71 -25.07 -20.15
N THR A 484 -1.70 -24.53 -19.47
CA THR A 484 -3.02 -24.21 -20.04
C THR A 484 -2.87 -22.92 -20.85
N LEU A 485 -1.92 -22.93 -21.78
CA LEU A 485 -1.82 -21.99 -22.91
C LEU A 485 -2.71 -22.43 -24.07
N GLN A 486 -3.74 -23.26 -23.82
CA GLN A 486 -4.53 -23.86 -24.89
C GLN A 486 -6.02 -23.50 -24.91
N ASN A 487 -6.53 -22.62 -24.03
CA ASN A 487 -7.97 -22.26 -24.08
C ASN A 487 -8.33 -20.82 -23.68
N ARG A 488 -7.52 -19.85 -24.12
CA ARG A 488 -7.97 -18.44 -24.26
C ARG A 488 -7.40 -17.84 -25.54
N GLN A 489 -7.85 -18.35 -26.68
CA GLN A 489 -8.11 -17.46 -27.83
C GLN A 489 -9.40 -16.66 -27.53
N PRO A 490 -9.51 -15.42 -28.05
CA PRO A 490 -10.35 -14.35 -27.52
C PRO A 490 -11.83 -14.68 -27.34
#